data_AF-A0A7J5TV00-F1
#
_entry.id   AF-A0A7J5TV00-F1
#
_cell.length_a   1.000
_cell.length_b   1.000
_cell.length_c   1.000
_cell.angle_alpha   90.00
_cell.angle_beta   90.00
_cell.angle_gamma   90.00
#
_symmetry.space_group_name_H-M   'P 1'
#
loop_
_entity.id
_entity.type
_entity.pdbx_description
1 polymer ?
#
loop_
_entity_poly.entity_id
_entity_poly.type
_entity_poly.pdbx_seq_one_letter_code
_entity_poly.pdbx_strand_id
1 'polypeptide(L)'
;MLRTRLLPLFTLFLVLAPVLGRVFGSSFFLFELFSHFSVQYAGLAGLLLAFWIGRGRPHMAFWAGVALLLNAYWSATLFRLNAPRTGQTDLRVFHANVLYTRSDYQPIIDTIRRLRPDFFVLHEMTPAGVRAVAELRRDYPYQDSVWAKGPCYILVGSRTPFQTDSSARRQHRVIALTSTVRGRVVSLSTVHPRTPLLPGWFAHRNSQLQFVADQLANATNPSLLIGDFNISPLSPIYARFFADRAGVLGPLKACRDGYGWTPTWPRYLPLMFIPIDHAFVNGGFRTNHFRTLTLPGSDHRAICIDLSLSKKQN
;
A
#
# COMPACT_ATOMS: atom_id res chain seq x y z
N MET A 1 -10.04 -9.32 -40.37
CA MET A 1 -10.12 -7.85 -40.56
C MET A 1 -10.55 -7.06 -39.31
N LEU A 2 -11.38 -7.59 -38.39
CA LEU A 2 -11.76 -6.85 -37.16
C LEU A 2 -10.59 -6.59 -36.18
N ARG A 3 -9.66 -7.55 -36.02
CA ARG A 3 -8.55 -7.46 -35.04
C ARG A 3 -7.58 -6.28 -35.29
N THR A 4 -7.42 -5.82 -36.53
CA THR A 4 -6.49 -4.73 -36.90
C THR A 4 -7.05 -3.33 -36.70
N ARG A 5 -8.38 -3.17 -36.53
CA ARG A 5 -9.00 -1.84 -36.31
C ARG A 5 -9.01 -1.41 -34.83
N LEU A 6 -8.83 -2.35 -33.90
CA LEU A 6 -8.84 -2.07 -32.46
C LEU A 6 -7.48 -1.56 -31.94
N LEU A 7 -6.36 -1.97 -32.55
CA LEU A 7 -5.03 -1.56 -32.10
C LEU A 7 -4.80 -0.04 -32.14
N PRO A 8 -5.29 0.72 -33.15
CA PRO A 8 -5.19 2.16 -33.12
C PRO A 8 -5.94 2.80 -31.96
N LEU A 9 -7.19 2.39 -31.73
CA LEU A 9 -8.00 2.87 -30.60
C LEU A 9 -7.34 2.54 -29.25
N PHE A 10 -6.79 1.34 -29.13
CA PHE A 10 -6.06 0.93 -27.94
C PHE A 10 -4.79 1.75 -27.71
N THR A 11 -4.06 2.11 -28.77
CA THR A 11 -2.88 2.99 -28.67
C THR A 11 -3.26 4.37 -28.12
N LEU A 12 -4.35 4.95 -28.63
CA LEU A 12 -4.87 6.23 -28.12
C LEU A 12 -5.40 6.12 -26.69
N PHE A 13 -6.02 4.99 -26.34
CA PHE A 13 -6.46 4.71 -24.98
C PHE A 13 -5.29 4.75 -23.97
N LEU A 14 -4.11 4.22 -24.32
CA LEU A 14 -2.93 4.27 -23.45
C LEU A 14 -2.40 5.69 -23.18
N VAL A 15 -2.76 6.67 -24.01
CA VAL A 15 -2.52 8.09 -23.75
C VAL A 15 -3.61 8.67 -22.85
N LEU A 16 -4.87 8.46 -23.22
CA LEU A 16 -6.02 9.12 -22.59
C LEU A 16 -6.34 8.58 -21.20
N ALA A 17 -6.29 7.26 -20.99
CA ALA A 17 -6.69 6.63 -19.75
C ALA A 17 -5.92 7.18 -18.53
N PRO A 18 -4.57 7.20 -18.49
CA PRO A 18 -3.86 7.68 -17.31
C PRO A 18 -4.00 9.21 -17.13
N VAL A 19 -4.22 9.99 -18.21
CA VAL A 19 -4.59 11.43 -18.11
C VAL A 19 -5.94 11.59 -17.42
N LEU A 20 -6.96 10.87 -17.87
CA LEU A 20 -8.29 10.88 -17.26
C LEU A 20 -8.22 10.49 -15.78
N GLY A 21 -7.45 9.44 -15.47
CA GLY A 21 -7.28 9.00 -14.09
C GLY A 21 -6.56 10.00 -13.20
N ARG A 22 -5.58 10.73 -13.73
CA ARG A 22 -4.87 11.76 -12.96
C ARG A 22 -5.72 13.01 -12.74
N VAL A 23 -6.41 13.48 -13.77
CA VAL A 23 -7.17 14.74 -13.75
C VAL A 23 -8.51 14.57 -13.04
N PHE A 24 -9.25 13.49 -13.32
CA PHE A 24 -10.61 13.29 -12.84
C PHE A 24 -10.75 12.19 -11.78
N GLY A 25 -9.69 11.41 -11.51
CA GLY A 25 -9.75 10.28 -10.58
C GLY A 25 -10.00 10.67 -9.12
N SER A 26 -9.75 11.92 -8.74
CA SER A 26 -10.13 12.43 -7.41
C SER A 26 -11.64 12.61 -7.25
N SER A 27 -12.36 12.77 -8.35
CA SER A 27 -13.79 13.11 -8.37
C SER A 27 -14.67 11.90 -8.71
N PHE A 28 -14.16 10.95 -9.50
CA PHE A 28 -14.95 9.80 -9.94
C PHE A 28 -14.13 8.50 -9.91
N PHE A 29 -14.67 7.49 -9.23
CA PHE A 29 -13.98 6.22 -8.95
C PHE A 29 -13.53 5.49 -10.21
N LEU A 30 -14.33 5.50 -11.28
CA LEU A 30 -14.00 4.83 -12.54
C LEU A 30 -12.73 5.42 -13.17
N PHE A 31 -12.59 6.75 -13.11
CA PHE A 31 -11.39 7.39 -13.63
C PHE A 31 -10.18 7.08 -12.75
N GLU A 32 -10.33 7.01 -11.43
CA GLU A 32 -9.23 6.60 -10.55
C GLU A 32 -8.63 5.26 -10.98
N LEU A 33 -9.46 4.29 -11.39
CA LEU A 33 -8.99 2.98 -11.85
C LEU A 33 -7.97 3.08 -13.00
N PHE A 34 -8.12 4.07 -13.89
CA PHE A 34 -7.19 4.29 -14.99
C PHE A 34 -5.82 4.82 -14.55
N SER A 35 -5.68 5.34 -13.32
CA SER A 35 -4.41 5.84 -12.82
C SER A 35 -3.45 4.73 -12.34
N HIS A 36 -3.97 3.54 -12.00
CA HIS A 36 -3.18 2.57 -11.25
C HIS A 36 -2.12 1.83 -12.07
N PHE A 37 -2.29 1.74 -13.39
CA PHE A 37 -1.57 0.81 -14.26
C PHE A 37 -0.57 1.50 -15.20
N SER A 38 -0.09 2.71 -14.87
CA SER A 38 0.84 3.45 -15.75
C SER A 38 2.11 2.65 -16.09
N VAL A 39 2.64 1.84 -15.16
CA VAL A 39 3.79 0.96 -15.44
C VAL A 39 3.47 -0.04 -16.56
N GLN A 40 2.29 -0.67 -16.49
CA GLN A 40 1.81 -1.63 -17.47
C GLN A 40 1.52 -0.95 -18.80
N TYR A 41 0.92 0.24 -18.78
CA TYR A 41 0.66 1.04 -19.97
C TYR A 41 1.95 1.44 -20.68
N ALA A 42 3.02 1.78 -19.95
CA ALA A 42 4.33 2.03 -20.53
C ALA A 42 4.87 0.78 -21.26
N GLY A 43 4.80 -0.39 -20.64
CA GLY A 43 5.22 -1.65 -21.27
C GLY A 43 4.45 -1.96 -22.56
N LEU A 44 3.12 -1.86 -22.52
CA LEU A 44 2.26 -2.07 -23.69
C LEU A 44 2.50 -1.01 -24.78
N ALA A 45 2.72 0.24 -24.40
CA ALA A 45 3.04 1.32 -25.33
C ALA A 45 4.37 1.07 -26.04
N GLY A 46 5.39 0.54 -25.34
CA GLY A 46 6.66 0.13 -25.95
C GLY A 46 6.50 -0.98 -26.99
N LEU A 47 5.68 -1.99 -26.69
CA LEU A 47 5.36 -3.06 -27.65
C LEU A 47 4.62 -2.52 -28.89
N LEU A 48 3.64 -1.64 -28.68
CA LEU A 48 2.88 -1.01 -29.78
C LEU A 48 3.74 -0.08 -30.61
N LEU A 49 4.68 0.64 -29.99
CA LEU A 49 5.64 1.50 -30.70
C LEU A 49 6.46 0.68 -31.70
N ALA A 50 7.08 -0.41 -31.23
CA ALA A 50 7.84 -1.32 -32.09
C ALA A 50 6.96 -1.90 -33.22
N PHE A 51 5.73 -2.33 -32.88
CA PHE A 51 4.78 -2.85 -33.85
C PHE A 51 4.43 -1.83 -34.94
N TRP A 52 4.13 -0.58 -34.58
CA TRP A 52 3.73 0.45 -35.56
C TRP A 52 4.88 0.93 -36.44
N ILE A 53 6.11 0.95 -35.92
CA ILE A 53 7.32 1.17 -36.71
C ILE A 53 7.46 0.06 -37.76
N GLY A 54 7.38 -1.22 -37.35
CA GLY A 54 7.49 -2.36 -38.27
C GLY A 54 6.36 -2.43 -39.31
N ARG A 55 5.21 -1.80 -39.06
CA ARG A 55 4.09 -1.71 -40.01
C ARG A 55 4.13 -0.45 -40.88
N GLY A 56 5.16 0.38 -40.77
CA GLY A 56 5.29 1.61 -41.56
C GLY A 56 4.19 2.64 -41.27
N ARG A 57 3.68 2.69 -40.03
CA ARG A 57 2.63 3.64 -39.61
C ARG A 57 3.18 4.69 -38.65
N PRO A 58 3.90 5.71 -39.16
CA PRO A 58 4.62 6.68 -38.32
C PRO A 58 3.68 7.46 -37.39
N HIS A 59 2.46 7.78 -37.82
CA HIS A 59 1.46 8.47 -36.99
C HIS A 59 1.05 7.65 -35.75
N MET A 60 0.88 6.33 -35.89
CA MET A 60 0.55 5.46 -34.74
C MET A 60 1.77 5.22 -33.86
N ALA A 61 2.96 5.10 -34.46
CA ALA A 61 4.21 5.00 -33.72
C ALA A 61 4.43 6.25 -32.85
N PHE A 62 4.16 7.45 -33.38
CA PHE A 62 4.19 8.70 -32.61
C PHE A 62 3.31 8.63 -31.36
N TRP A 63 2.02 8.27 -31.50
CA TRP A 63 1.12 8.17 -30.35
C TRP A 63 1.52 7.09 -29.34
N ALA A 64 2.04 5.96 -29.80
CA ALA A 64 2.61 4.94 -28.91
C ALA A 64 3.85 5.46 -28.17
N GLY A 65 4.70 6.24 -28.83
CA GLY A 65 5.84 6.93 -28.21
C GLY A 65 5.41 7.94 -27.15
N VAL A 66 4.38 8.74 -27.44
CA VAL A 66 3.77 9.66 -26.46
C VAL A 66 3.25 8.90 -25.25
N ALA A 67 2.49 7.81 -25.46
CA ALA A 67 1.98 6.97 -24.37
C ALA A 67 3.12 6.40 -23.52
N LEU A 68 4.20 5.91 -24.15
CA LEU A 68 5.36 5.36 -23.45
C LEU A 68 6.01 6.43 -22.56
N LEU A 69 6.34 7.59 -23.13
CA LEU A 69 7.02 8.67 -22.40
C LEU A 69 6.17 9.20 -21.23
N LEU A 70 4.88 9.42 -21.47
CA LEU A 70 3.94 9.90 -20.46
C LEU A 70 3.86 8.94 -19.26
N ASN A 71 3.65 7.66 -19.54
CA ASN A 71 3.50 6.64 -18.50
C ASN A 71 4.83 6.33 -17.79
N ALA A 72 5.95 6.40 -18.50
CA ALA A 72 7.29 6.29 -17.92
C ALA A 72 7.58 7.47 -16.97
N TYR A 73 7.24 8.69 -17.37
CA TYR A 73 7.41 9.89 -16.55
C TYR A 73 6.65 9.79 -15.22
N TRP A 74 5.37 9.43 -15.27
CA TRP A 74 4.54 9.29 -14.06
C TRP A 74 4.96 8.15 -13.14
N SER A 75 5.59 7.11 -13.70
CA SER A 75 6.03 5.95 -12.92
C SER A 75 7.48 6.03 -12.47
N ALA A 76 8.25 7.03 -12.91
CA ALA A 76 9.70 7.09 -12.72
C ALA A 76 10.11 7.05 -11.24
N THR A 77 9.34 7.69 -10.35
CA THR A 77 9.64 7.71 -8.91
C THR A 77 9.54 6.34 -8.26
N LEU A 78 8.73 5.43 -8.82
CA LEU A 78 8.52 4.07 -8.30
C LEU A 78 9.71 3.15 -8.53
N PHE A 79 10.62 3.51 -9.43
CA PHE A 79 11.83 2.74 -9.72
C PHE A 79 13.09 3.32 -9.07
N ARG A 80 12.95 4.37 -8.24
CA ARG A 80 14.09 4.95 -7.51
C ARG A 80 14.63 3.94 -6.50
N LEU A 81 15.93 3.68 -6.60
CA LEU A 81 16.71 2.89 -5.66
C LEU A 81 17.65 3.81 -4.88
N ASN A 82 17.56 3.77 -3.55
CA ASN A 82 18.50 4.43 -2.67
C ASN A 82 19.56 3.42 -2.21
N ALA A 83 20.74 3.92 -1.86
CA ALA A 83 21.75 3.09 -1.23
C ALA A 83 21.18 2.40 0.03
N PRO A 84 21.53 1.13 0.29
CA PRO A 84 21.12 0.43 1.49
C PRO A 84 21.45 1.27 2.72
N ARG A 85 20.44 1.52 3.56
CA ARG A 85 20.65 2.27 4.80
C ARG A 85 21.07 1.29 5.89
N THR A 86 22.27 1.49 6.43
CA THR A 86 22.74 0.80 7.63
C THR A 86 22.28 1.58 8.86
N GLY A 87 21.52 0.93 9.74
CA GLY A 87 21.07 1.53 10.99
C GLY A 87 20.51 0.50 11.95
N GLN A 88 20.57 0.80 13.25
CA GLN A 88 19.91 0.00 14.27
C GLN A 88 18.41 -0.11 13.95
N THR A 89 17.87 -1.33 14.04
CA THR A 89 16.42 -1.56 13.92
C THR A 89 15.79 -1.46 15.31
N ASP A 90 15.07 -0.37 15.54
CA ASP A 90 14.38 -0.14 16.82
C ASP A 90 12.99 -0.76 16.83
N LEU A 91 12.36 -0.84 15.66
CA LEU A 91 11.02 -1.36 15.46
C LEU A 91 10.92 -2.13 14.14
N ARG A 92 10.48 -3.39 14.22
CA ARG A 92 10.10 -4.20 13.06
C ARG A 92 8.59 -4.41 13.02
N VAL A 93 7.97 -4.12 11.89
CA VAL A 93 6.53 -4.34 11.69
C VAL A 93 6.29 -5.20 10.46
N PHE A 94 5.42 -6.20 10.62
CA PHE A 94 4.97 -7.10 9.54
C PHE A 94 3.50 -6.84 9.23
N HIS A 95 3.15 -6.68 7.96
CA HIS A 95 1.76 -6.55 7.52
C HIS A 95 1.45 -7.53 6.39
N ALA A 96 0.26 -8.14 6.43
CA ALA A 96 -0.24 -9.00 5.37
C ALA A 96 -1.77 -8.90 5.23
N ASN A 97 -2.27 -8.64 4.01
CA ASN A 97 -3.60 -9.09 3.63
C ASN A 97 -3.55 -10.61 3.39
N VAL A 98 -4.32 -11.36 4.17
CA VAL A 98 -4.22 -12.82 4.19
C VAL A 98 -5.08 -13.51 3.13
N LEU A 99 -6.01 -12.79 2.48
CA LEU A 99 -7.11 -13.31 1.68
C LEU A 99 -8.15 -14.06 2.54
N TYR A 100 -9.36 -13.51 2.67
CA TYR A 100 -10.39 -14.02 3.59
C TYR A 100 -10.91 -15.42 3.25
N THR A 101 -10.72 -15.88 2.01
CA THR A 101 -11.09 -17.23 1.56
C THR A 101 -10.06 -18.29 1.91
N ARG A 102 -8.91 -17.91 2.50
CA ARG A 102 -7.90 -18.87 2.96
C ARG A 102 -8.46 -19.76 4.09
N SER A 103 -7.99 -20.99 4.13
CA SER A 103 -8.26 -21.94 5.23
C SER A 103 -7.01 -22.25 6.06
N ASP A 104 -5.83 -22.33 5.43
CA ASP A 104 -4.56 -22.61 6.10
C ASP A 104 -3.87 -21.31 6.55
N TYR A 105 -3.64 -21.17 7.86
CA TYR A 105 -2.97 -20.02 8.48
C TYR A 105 -1.52 -20.32 8.92
N GLN A 106 -1.07 -21.58 8.84
CA GLN A 106 0.27 -21.97 9.29
C GLN A 106 1.39 -21.19 8.59
N PRO A 107 1.34 -20.95 7.25
CA PRO A 107 2.39 -20.17 6.57
C PRO A 107 2.57 -18.75 7.12
N ILE A 108 1.49 -18.12 7.61
CA ILE A 108 1.55 -16.78 8.22
C ILE A 108 2.18 -16.88 9.61
N ILE A 109 1.73 -17.85 10.40
CA ILE A 109 2.22 -18.08 11.76
C ILE A 109 3.72 -18.36 11.74
N ASP A 110 4.17 -19.25 10.86
CA ASP A 110 5.59 -19.58 10.69
C ASP A 110 6.39 -18.37 10.22
N THR A 111 5.81 -17.54 9.35
CA THR A 111 6.44 -16.30 8.90
C THR A 111 6.59 -15.30 10.04
N ILE A 112 5.58 -15.11 10.88
CA ILE A 112 5.65 -14.24 12.07
C ILE A 112 6.69 -14.78 13.06
N ARG A 113 6.68 -16.10 13.35
CA ARG A 113 7.67 -16.75 14.21
C ARG A 113 9.10 -16.58 13.70
N ARG A 114 9.31 -16.72 12.38
CA ARG A 114 10.63 -16.54 11.74
C ARG A 114 11.10 -15.09 11.74
N LEU A 115 10.24 -14.15 11.35
CA LEU A 115 10.60 -12.73 11.24
C LEU A 115 10.73 -12.05 12.60
N ARG A 116 10.03 -12.58 13.61
CA ARG A 116 9.98 -12.06 14.97
C ARG A 116 9.70 -10.55 15.02
N PRO A 117 8.68 -10.01 14.31
CA PRO A 117 8.40 -8.58 14.37
C PRO A 117 8.03 -8.13 15.78
N ASP A 118 8.11 -6.83 16.06
CA ASP A 118 7.59 -6.25 17.30
C ASP A 118 6.07 -6.13 17.23
N PHE A 119 5.54 -5.77 16.06
CA PHE A 119 4.11 -5.74 15.73
C PHE A 119 3.82 -6.53 14.46
N PHE A 120 2.73 -7.29 14.45
CA PHE A 120 2.15 -7.80 13.21
C PHE A 120 0.76 -7.21 12.99
N VAL A 121 0.41 -7.01 11.72
CA VAL A 121 -0.90 -6.56 11.26
C VAL A 121 -1.40 -7.55 10.20
N LEU A 122 -2.58 -8.11 10.41
CA LEU A 122 -3.21 -9.02 9.47
C LEU A 122 -4.57 -8.47 9.05
N HIS A 123 -4.77 -8.33 7.74
CA HIS A 123 -6.03 -7.92 7.13
C HIS A 123 -6.72 -9.13 6.50
N GLU A 124 -8.04 -9.03 6.32
CA GLU A 124 -8.88 -10.13 5.81
C GLU A 124 -8.93 -11.35 6.72
N MET A 125 -8.74 -11.14 8.01
CA MET A 125 -8.95 -12.19 8.99
C MET A 125 -10.44 -12.50 9.09
N THR A 126 -10.80 -13.78 9.06
CA THR A 126 -12.15 -14.24 9.44
C THR A 126 -12.16 -14.54 10.94
N PRO A 127 -13.34 -14.70 11.58
CA PRO A 127 -13.39 -15.18 12.97
C PRO A 127 -12.64 -16.51 13.19
N ALA A 128 -12.65 -17.41 12.20
CA ALA A 128 -11.86 -18.63 12.23
C ALA A 128 -10.35 -18.35 12.17
N GLY A 129 -9.92 -17.44 11.30
CA GLY A 129 -8.52 -17.03 11.22
C GLY A 129 -8.01 -16.38 12.50
N VAL A 130 -8.81 -15.51 13.15
CA VAL A 130 -8.44 -14.91 14.44
C VAL A 130 -8.23 -15.97 15.52
N ARG A 131 -9.05 -17.03 15.53
CA ARG A 131 -8.86 -18.17 16.43
C ARG A 131 -7.62 -18.99 16.07
N ALA A 132 -7.37 -19.24 14.79
CA ALA A 132 -6.22 -20.02 14.33
C ALA A 132 -4.90 -19.38 14.76
N VAL A 133 -4.76 -18.05 14.65
CA VAL A 133 -3.54 -17.34 15.04
C VAL A 133 -3.43 -17.05 16.54
N ALA A 134 -4.37 -17.54 17.36
CA ALA A 134 -4.33 -17.36 18.82
C ALA A 134 -3.11 -18.03 19.47
N GLU A 135 -2.49 -19.03 18.83
CA GLU A 135 -1.25 -19.64 19.31
C GLU A 135 -0.07 -18.65 19.34
N LEU A 136 -0.13 -17.56 18.55
CA LEU A 136 0.85 -16.49 18.61
C LEU A 136 0.78 -15.69 19.92
N ARG A 137 -0.30 -15.82 20.72
CA ARG A 137 -0.44 -15.10 21.99
C ARG A 137 0.66 -15.38 23.00
N ARG A 138 1.33 -16.53 22.91
CA ARG A 138 2.50 -16.83 23.75
C ARG A 138 3.64 -15.83 23.51
N ASP A 139 3.89 -15.50 22.24
CA ASP A 139 4.99 -14.62 21.83
C ASP A 139 4.52 -13.16 21.59
N TYR A 140 3.21 -12.96 21.41
CA TYR A 140 2.52 -11.70 21.15
C TYR A 140 1.27 -11.58 22.04
N PRO A 141 1.44 -11.36 23.36
CA PRO A 141 0.34 -11.43 24.33
C PRO A 141 -0.68 -10.30 24.19
N TYR A 142 -0.28 -9.18 23.59
CA TYR A 142 -1.17 -8.05 23.34
C TYR A 142 -1.72 -8.17 21.93
N GLN A 143 -3.02 -8.41 21.80
CA GLN A 143 -3.69 -8.51 20.51
C GLN A 143 -5.02 -7.79 20.56
N ASP A 144 -5.40 -7.17 19.45
CA ASP A 144 -6.72 -6.58 19.28
C ASP A 144 -7.20 -6.74 17.83
N SER A 145 -8.52 -6.83 17.66
CA SER A 145 -9.13 -6.96 16.34
C SER A 145 -10.39 -6.11 16.21
N VAL A 146 -10.61 -5.56 15.02
CA VAL A 146 -11.81 -4.80 14.67
C VAL A 146 -12.40 -5.32 13.36
N TRP A 147 -13.73 -5.36 13.30
CA TRP A 147 -14.42 -5.66 12.04
C TRP A 147 -14.17 -4.53 11.03
N ALA A 148 -13.78 -4.88 9.81
CA ALA A 148 -13.52 -3.92 8.74
C ALA A 148 -14.70 -3.84 7.75
N LYS A 149 -15.03 -4.98 7.13
CA LYS A 149 -16.04 -5.10 6.06
C LYS A 149 -16.36 -6.57 5.79
N GLY A 150 -17.59 -6.89 5.39
CA GLY A 150 -17.97 -8.26 5.03
C GLY A 150 -17.60 -9.26 6.15
N PRO A 151 -16.96 -10.40 5.84
CA PRO A 151 -16.47 -11.34 6.86
C PRO A 151 -15.11 -10.94 7.47
N CYS A 152 -14.53 -9.83 7.04
CA CYS A 152 -13.13 -9.47 7.28
C CYS A 152 -12.92 -8.60 8.52
N TYR A 153 -11.88 -8.94 9.27
CA TYR A 153 -11.35 -8.23 10.41
C TYR A 153 -9.92 -7.76 10.12
N ILE A 154 -9.54 -6.68 10.79
CA ILE A 154 -8.15 -6.27 10.99
C ILE A 154 -7.73 -6.83 12.34
N LEU A 155 -6.59 -7.49 12.40
CA LEU A 155 -5.97 -7.99 13.63
C LEU A 155 -4.58 -7.36 13.79
N VAL A 156 -4.28 -6.87 14.98
CA VAL A 156 -2.94 -6.44 15.37
C VAL A 156 -2.47 -7.29 16.54
N GLY A 157 -1.20 -7.69 16.51
CA GLY A 157 -0.52 -8.32 17.65
C GLY A 157 0.81 -7.65 17.95
N SER A 158 1.19 -7.62 19.23
CA SER A 158 2.38 -6.92 19.72
C SER A 158 3.06 -7.69 20.85
N ARG A 159 4.39 -7.52 20.93
CA ARG A 159 5.20 -7.96 22.07
C ARG A 159 5.12 -7.02 23.27
N THR A 160 4.91 -5.73 23.01
CA THR A 160 4.81 -4.69 24.03
C THR A 160 3.34 -4.32 24.29
N PRO A 161 2.98 -3.96 25.54
CA PRO A 161 1.63 -3.49 25.85
C PRO A 161 1.24 -2.31 24.95
N PHE A 162 -0.02 -2.25 24.54
CA PHE A 162 -0.56 -1.12 23.81
C PHE A 162 -1.96 -0.74 24.27
N GLN A 163 -2.36 0.49 23.97
CA GLN A 163 -3.70 1.00 24.16
C GLN A 163 -4.28 1.39 22.81
N THR A 164 -5.54 1.06 22.57
CA THR A 164 -6.23 1.37 21.31
C THR A 164 -7.20 2.53 21.46
N ASP A 165 -7.25 3.39 20.45
CA ASP A 165 -8.26 4.45 20.35
C ASP A 165 -9.63 3.84 19.99
N SER A 166 -10.52 3.85 20.99
CA SER A 166 -11.87 3.31 20.84
C SER A 166 -12.75 4.11 19.87
N SER A 167 -12.47 5.40 19.67
CA SER A 167 -13.19 6.25 18.73
C SER A 167 -12.83 5.89 17.30
N ALA A 168 -11.53 5.83 16.98
CA ALA A 168 -11.04 5.38 15.67
C ALA A 168 -11.60 4.00 15.28
N ARG A 169 -11.66 3.09 16.26
CA ARG A 169 -12.22 1.75 16.10
C ARG A 169 -13.71 1.76 15.76
N ARG A 170 -14.53 2.48 16.53
CA ARG A 170 -16.00 2.49 16.35
C ARG A 170 -16.44 3.28 15.14
N GLN A 171 -15.85 4.45 14.91
CA GLN A 171 -16.32 5.41 13.90
C GLN A 171 -15.68 5.14 12.52
N HIS A 172 -14.42 4.75 12.50
CA HIS A 172 -13.64 4.60 11.27
C HIS A 172 -13.22 3.17 10.96
N ARG A 173 -13.48 2.20 11.85
CA ARG A 173 -13.05 0.79 11.69
C ARG A 173 -11.53 0.67 11.46
N VAL A 174 -10.79 1.53 12.14
CA VAL A 174 -9.33 1.63 12.13
C VAL A 174 -8.81 1.18 13.49
N ILE A 175 -7.70 0.45 13.52
CA ILE A 175 -6.96 0.27 14.77
C ILE A 175 -5.89 1.35 14.80
N ALA A 176 -6.06 2.33 15.69
CA ALA A 176 -5.02 3.27 16.07
C ALA A 176 -4.60 2.93 17.49
N LEU A 177 -3.30 2.75 17.72
CA LEU A 177 -2.76 2.33 19.01
C LEU A 177 -1.51 3.11 19.39
N THR A 178 -1.24 3.15 20.69
CA THR A 178 0.01 3.65 21.27
C THR A 178 0.70 2.55 22.05
N SER A 179 2.02 2.51 21.98
CA SER A 179 2.85 1.55 22.74
C SER A 179 4.19 2.18 23.09
N THR A 180 4.93 1.59 24.02
CA THR A 180 6.27 2.03 24.38
C THR A 180 7.31 1.10 23.76
N VAL A 181 8.11 1.64 22.86
CA VAL A 181 9.19 0.91 22.16
C VAL A 181 10.50 1.62 22.46
N ARG A 182 11.48 0.88 22.99
CA ARG A 182 12.80 1.42 23.37
C ARG A 182 12.71 2.69 24.24
N GLY A 183 11.78 2.70 25.18
CA GLY A 183 11.56 3.83 26.11
C GLY A 183 10.87 5.05 25.50
N ARG A 184 10.39 4.98 24.26
CA ARG A 184 9.59 6.06 23.64
C ARG A 184 8.17 5.61 23.34
N VAL A 185 7.21 6.50 23.58
CA VAL A 185 5.83 6.31 23.11
C VAL A 185 5.84 6.41 21.59
N VAL A 186 5.28 5.41 20.92
CA VAL A 186 5.11 5.34 19.47
C VAL A 186 3.64 5.08 19.15
N SER A 187 3.18 5.56 18.00
CA SER A 187 1.83 5.29 17.51
C SER A 187 1.86 4.39 16.28
N LEU A 188 0.88 3.49 16.18
CA LEU A 188 0.64 2.68 14.99
C LEU A 188 -0.84 2.79 14.61
N SER A 189 -1.11 3.11 13.35
CA SER A 189 -2.45 3.06 12.78
C SER A 189 -2.51 2.06 11.63
N THR A 190 -3.62 1.35 11.50
CA THR A 190 -3.86 0.45 10.37
C THR A 190 -5.29 0.54 9.87
N VAL A 191 -5.43 0.54 8.54
CA VAL A 191 -6.69 0.72 7.82
C VAL A 191 -6.79 -0.30 6.70
N HIS A 192 -7.98 -0.85 6.49
CA HIS A 192 -8.28 -1.73 5.36
C HIS A 192 -9.62 -1.33 4.72
N PRO A 193 -9.64 -0.22 3.94
CA PRO A 193 -10.87 0.29 3.35
C PRO A 193 -11.34 -0.59 2.20
N ARG A 194 -12.58 -0.40 1.73
CA ARG A 194 -13.11 -1.14 0.57
C ARG A 194 -12.38 -0.75 -0.73
N THR A 195 -12.27 -1.70 -1.65
CA THR A 195 -11.91 -1.42 -3.05
C THR A 195 -12.92 -0.43 -3.64
N PRO A 196 -12.49 0.61 -4.38
CA PRO A 196 -13.38 1.69 -4.83
C PRO A 196 -14.20 1.30 -6.07
N LEU A 197 -14.99 0.22 -6.01
CA LEU A 197 -15.77 -0.27 -7.16
C LEU A 197 -17.16 0.38 -7.28
N LEU A 198 -17.61 1.07 -6.23
CA LEU A 198 -18.89 1.76 -6.18
C LEU A 198 -18.67 3.18 -5.62
N PRO A 199 -19.49 4.18 -6.00
CA PRO A 199 -19.35 5.56 -5.52
C PRO A 199 -19.30 5.66 -3.99
N GLY A 200 -20.18 4.95 -3.28
CA GLY A 200 -20.19 4.93 -1.81
C GLY A 200 -18.95 4.26 -1.21
N TRP A 201 -18.41 3.23 -1.86
CA TRP A 201 -17.19 2.55 -1.39
C TRP A 201 -15.96 3.44 -1.60
N PHE A 202 -15.88 4.14 -2.73
CA PHE A 202 -14.86 5.14 -3.02
C PHE A 202 -14.90 6.29 -2.00
N ALA A 203 -16.07 6.86 -1.73
CA ALA A 203 -16.22 7.93 -0.73
C ALA A 203 -15.81 7.46 0.67
N HIS A 204 -16.25 6.27 1.10
CA HIS A 204 -15.90 5.73 2.40
C HIS A 204 -14.40 5.42 2.51
N ARG A 205 -13.79 4.81 1.48
CA ARG A 205 -12.34 4.59 1.40
C ARG A 205 -11.58 5.90 1.58
N ASN A 206 -11.96 6.94 0.84
CA ASN A 206 -11.28 8.23 0.90
C ASN A 206 -11.40 8.87 2.28
N SER A 207 -12.57 8.80 2.91
CA SER A 207 -12.77 9.28 4.28
C SER A 207 -11.87 8.55 5.28
N GLN A 208 -11.78 7.22 5.21
CA GLN A 208 -10.91 6.43 6.08
C GLN A 208 -9.42 6.76 5.85
N LEU A 209 -8.99 6.90 4.59
CA LEU A 209 -7.60 7.24 4.27
C LEU A 209 -7.23 8.66 4.69
N GLN A 210 -8.14 9.62 4.52
CA GLN A 210 -7.95 10.98 5.00
C GLN A 210 -7.81 11.01 6.52
N PHE A 211 -8.70 10.33 7.24
CA PHE A 211 -8.64 10.23 8.70
C PHE A 211 -7.28 9.72 9.20
N VAL A 212 -6.77 8.60 8.65
CA VAL A 212 -5.47 8.06 9.09
C VAL A 212 -4.29 8.93 8.64
N ALA A 213 -4.39 9.62 7.50
CA ALA A 213 -3.40 10.59 7.08
C ALA A 213 -3.37 11.79 8.04
N ASP A 214 -4.53 12.25 8.52
CA ASP A 214 -4.67 13.34 9.49
C ASP A 214 -4.07 12.93 10.83
N GLN A 215 -4.40 11.73 11.31
CA GLN A 215 -3.81 11.18 12.52
C GLN A 215 -2.27 11.09 12.42
N LEU A 216 -1.75 10.57 11.31
CA LEU A 216 -0.31 10.40 11.13
C LEU A 216 0.45 11.74 11.08
N ALA A 217 -0.08 12.71 10.34
CA ALA A 217 0.56 14.02 10.20
C ALA A 217 0.50 14.84 11.49
N ASN A 218 -0.60 14.77 12.23
CA ASN A 218 -0.77 15.53 13.46
C ASN A 218 -0.15 14.84 14.69
N ALA A 219 0.36 13.61 14.56
CA ALA A 219 0.97 12.90 15.66
C ALA A 219 2.32 13.50 16.08
N THR A 220 2.44 13.82 17.37
CA THR A 220 3.68 14.27 18.02
C THR A 220 4.61 13.11 18.35
N ASN A 221 4.07 11.90 18.52
CA ASN A 221 4.85 10.68 18.71
C ASN A 221 5.42 10.20 17.36
N PRO A 222 6.57 9.49 17.35
CA PRO A 222 6.98 8.66 16.22
C PRO A 222 5.84 7.73 15.83
N SER A 223 5.39 7.86 14.59
CA SER A 223 4.15 7.24 14.16
C SER A 223 4.30 6.49 12.85
N LEU A 224 3.64 5.35 12.76
CA LEU A 224 3.56 4.48 11.59
C LEU A 224 2.10 4.27 11.20
N LEU A 225 1.78 4.48 9.93
CA LEU A 225 0.55 4.00 9.32
C LEU A 225 0.89 2.83 8.40
N ILE A 226 0.18 1.70 8.50
CA ILE A 226 0.44 0.52 7.68
C ILE A 226 -0.84 -0.24 7.30
N GLY A 227 -0.95 -0.71 6.06
CA GLY A 227 -2.10 -1.51 5.64
C GLY A 227 -2.28 -1.66 4.13
N ASP A 228 -3.29 -2.43 3.73
CA ASP A 228 -3.82 -2.43 2.37
C ASP A 228 -4.76 -1.23 2.19
N PHE A 229 -4.35 -0.24 1.38
CA PHE A 229 -5.15 0.97 1.17
C PHE A 229 -6.08 0.87 -0.04
N ASN A 230 -6.02 -0.23 -0.79
CA ASN A 230 -6.75 -0.42 -2.05
C ASN A 230 -6.50 0.72 -3.08
N ILE A 231 -5.31 1.33 -3.06
CA ILE A 231 -4.86 2.30 -4.06
C ILE A 231 -3.36 2.16 -4.32
N SER A 232 -2.92 2.45 -5.55
CA SER A 232 -1.49 2.54 -5.88
C SER A 232 -0.93 3.97 -5.71
N PRO A 233 0.40 4.14 -5.63
CA PRO A 233 1.05 5.45 -5.55
C PRO A 233 0.76 6.38 -6.74
N LEU A 234 0.28 5.82 -7.85
CA LEU A 234 -0.11 6.57 -9.04
C LEU A 234 -1.49 7.22 -8.91
N SER A 235 -2.30 6.79 -7.94
CA SER A 235 -3.60 7.41 -7.66
C SER A 235 -3.44 8.88 -7.27
N PRO A 236 -4.27 9.78 -7.80
CA PRO A 236 -4.30 11.17 -7.33
C PRO A 236 -4.71 11.28 -5.86
N ILE A 237 -5.49 10.32 -5.33
CA ILE A 237 -5.85 10.27 -3.91
C ILE A 237 -4.64 9.95 -3.03
N TYR A 238 -3.74 9.07 -3.49
CA TYR A 238 -2.50 8.78 -2.78
C TYR A 238 -1.64 10.05 -2.62
N ALA A 239 -1.45 10.79 -3.72
CA ALA A 239 -0.68 12.03 -3.70
C ALA A 239 -1.31 13.06 -2.76
N ARG A 240 -2.63 13.30 -2.91
CA ARG A 240 -3.40 14.26 -2.12
C ARG A 240 -3.30 14.04 -0.61
N PHE A 241 -3.36 12.80 -0.15
CA PHE A 241 -3.41 12.51 1.29
C PHE A 241 -2.04 12.25 1.91
N PHE A 242 -1.06 11.77 1.13
CA PHE A 242 0.18 11.27 1.71
C PHE A 242 1.46 11.87 1.13
N ALA A 243 1.53 12.21 -0.16
CA ALA A 243 2.77 12.69 -0.77
C ALA A 243 3.03 14.17 -0.48
N ASP A 244 1.99 15.00 -0.52
CA ASP A 244 2.12 16.46 -0.44
C ASP A 244 1.97 17.00 1.00
N ARG A 245 2.01 16.10 1.99
CA ARG A 245 1.59 16.41 3.36
C ARG A 245 2.79 16.53 4.31
N ALA A 246 2.87 17.68 4.98
CA ALA A 246 3.68 17.89 6.17
C ALA A 246 2.86 17.69 7.45
N GLY A 247 3.48 17.08 8.44
CA GLY A 247 2.98 16.94 9.80
C GLY A 247 3.83 17.69 10.82
N VAL A 248 3.51 17.53 12.11
CA VAL A 248 4.21 18.18 13.23
C VAL A 248 5.71 17.90 13.22
N LEU A 249 6.11 16.67 12.87
CA LEU A 249 7.52 16.26 12.77
C LEU A 249 8.09 16.40 11.34
N GLY A 250 7.42 17.15 10.45
CA GLY A 250 7.81 17.31 9.06
C GLY A 250 7.06 16.39 8.08
N PRO A 251 7.53 16.25 6.82
CA PRO A 251 6.81 15.54 5.77
C PRO A 251 6.57 14.08 6.11
N LEU A 252 5.39 13.58 5.75
CA LEU A 252 5.11 12.15 5.72
C LEU A 252 6.03 11.48 4.71
N LYS A 253 6.54 10.30 5.05
CA LYS A 253 7.47 9.55 4.20
C LYS A 253 6.92 8.16 3.95
N ALA A 254 6.78 7.79 2.69
CA ALA A 254 6.42 6.43 2.33
C ALA A 254 7.61 5.52 2.61
N CYS A 255 7.41 4.43 3.36
CA CYS A 255 8.50 3.51 3.69
C CYS A 255 9.07 2.81 2.45
N ARG A 256 8.29 2.70 1.37
CA ARG A 256 8.71 2.14 0.08
C ARG A 256 9.69 3.03 -0.70
N ASP A 257 9.81 4.30 -0.37
CA ASP A 257 10.61 5.24 -1.15
C ASP A 257 12.10 4.84 -1.13
N GLY A 258 12.67 4.65 -2.32
CA GLY A 258 14.06 4.20 -2.48
C GLY A 258 14.26 2.69 -2.51
N TYR A 259 13.18 1.89 -2.49
CA TYR A 259 13.27 0.42 -2.61
C TYR A 259 12.82 -0.09 -3.98
N GLY A 260 12.62 0.82 -4.94
CA GLY A 260 12.19 0.50 -6.29
C GLY A 260 10.79 -0.13 -6.35
N TRP A 261 10.55 -0.90 -7.42
CA TRP A 261 9.25 -1.46 -7.71
C TRP A 261 8.90 -2.61 -6.76
N THR A 262 7.95 -2.34 -5.87
CA THR A 262 7.55 -3.25 -4.78
C THR A 262 6.03 -3.51 -4.79
N PRO A 263 5.51 -4.17 -5.85
CA PRO A 263 4.09 -4.46 -5.97
C PRO A 263 3.66 -5.54 -4.98
N THR A 264 2.38 -5.50 -4.60
CA THR A 264 1.80 -6.42 -3.61
C THR A 264 0.55 -7.14 -4.08
N TRP A 265 -0.21 -6.62 -5.04
CA TRP A 265 -1.42 -7.27 -5.56
C TRP A 265 -1.68 -6.96 -7.04
N PRO A 266 -2.27 -7.87 -7.85
CA PRO A 266 -2.55 -9.27 -7.56
C PRO A 266 -1.32 -10.13 -7.85
N ARG A 267 -0.87 -10.89 -6.85
CA ARG A 267 0.30 -11.75 -6.95
C ARG A 267 0.16 -12.81 -8.05
N TYR A 268 -1.05 -13.32 -8.29
CA TYR A 268 -1.31 -14.37 -9.27
C TYR A 268 -1.44 -13.86 -10.71
N LEU A 269 -1.45 -12.54 -10.92
CA LEU A 269 -1.44 -11.92 -12.27
C LEU A 269 -0.27 -10.94 -12.35
N PRO A 270 0.97 -11.43 -12.59
CA PRO A 270 2.18 -10.59 -12.51
C PRO A 270 2.18 -9.40 -13.48
N LEU A 271 1.43 -9.50 -14.60
CA LEU A 271 1.26 -8.40 -15.55
C LEU A 271 0.38 -7.27 -15.02
N MET A 272 -0.48 -7.53 -14.03
CA MET A 272 -1.37 -6.53 -13.40
C MET A 272 -0.86 -6.10 -12.02
N PHE A 273 0.36 -6.51 -11.65
CA PHE A 273 0.86 -6.39 -10.29
C PHE A 273 1.11 -4.92 -9.92
N ILE A 274 0.49 -4.43 -8.87
CA ILE A 274 0.57 -3.05 -8.38
C ILE A 274 0.78 -3.02 -6.85
N PRO A 275 1.42 -1.95 -6.33
CA PRO A 275 1.56 -1.77 -4.89
C PRO A 275 0.32 -1.14 -4.28
N ILE A 276 -0.47 -1.90 -3.52
CA ILE A 276 -1.63 -1.37 -2.78
C ILE A 276 -1.49 -1.50 -1.26
N ASP A 277 -0.53 -2.28 -0.80
CA ASP A 277 -0.11 -2.32 0.60
C ASP A 277 1.00 -1.29 0.83
N HIS A 278 0.79 -0.43 1.82
CA HIS A 278 1.62 0.73 2.10
C HIS A 278 2.01 0.82 3.56
N ALA A 279 3.11 1.50 3.78
CA ALA A 279 3.54 1.98 5.09
C ALA A 279 4.03 3.42 4.97
N PHE A 280 3.63 4.27 5.90
CA PHE A 280 4.06 5.67 6.00
C PHE A 280 4.48 6.00 7.42
N VAL A 281 5.49 6.86 7.53
CA VAL A 281 5.95 7.37 8.82
C VAL A 281 5.96 8.89 8.83
N ASN A 282 5.80 9.48 10.02
CA ASN A 282 6.15 10.88 10.25
C ASN A 282 7.67 11.02 10.50
N GLY A 283 8.15 12.24 10.77
CA GLY A 283 9.58 12.49 10.99
C GLY A 283 10.20 11.79 12.22
N GLY A 284 9.38 11.23 13.12
CA GLY A 284 9.86 10.52 14.31
C GLY A 284 10.48 9.14 14.02
N PHE A 285 10.26 8.60 12.82
CA PHE A 285 10.90 7.38 12.33
C PHE A 285 11.68 7.62 11.04
N ARG A 286 12.65 6.75 10.81
CA ARG A 286 13.32 6.58 9.53
C ARG A 286 13.24 5.12 9.12
N THR A 287 12.89 4.87 7.86
CA THR A 287 12.90 3.53 7.26
C THR A 287 14.32 3.09 6.94
N ASN A 288 14.73 1.96 7.53
CA ASN A 288 16.01 1.30 7.28
C ASN A 288 15.88 0.21 6.21
N HIS A 289 14.77 -0.54 6.23
CA HIS A 289 14.44 -1.52 5.20
C HIS A 289 12.94 -1.59 4.93
N PHE A 290 12.58 -1.83 3.67
CA PHE A 290 11.24 -2.18 3.22
C PHE A 290 11.36 -3.40 2.30
N ARG A 291 10.61 -4.46 2.61
CA ARG A 291 10.67 -5.72 1.85
C ARG A 291 9.26 -6.25 1.60
N THR A 292 9.02 -6.74 0.40
CA THR A 292 7.79 -7.48 0.06
C THR A 292 8.05 -8.98 0.09
N LEU A 293 7.20 -9.73 0.78
CA LEU A 293 7.35 -11.17 1.01
C LEU A 293 6.21 -11.94 0.37
N THR A 294 6.55 -13.01 -0.33
CA THR A 294 5.59 -13.93 -0.92
C THR A 294 4.97 -14.79 0.18
N LEU A 295 3.65 -14.73 0.35
CA LEU A 295 2.91 -15.53 1.33
C LEU A 295 2.06 -16.62 0.64
N PRO A 296 2.32 -17.91 0.88
CA PRO A 296 1.45 -18.97 0.39
C PRO A 296 -0.02 -18.75 0.79
N GLY A 297 -0.93 -18.99 -0.16
CA GLY A 297 -2.37 -18.88 0.04
C GLY A 297 -2.96 -17.47 0.03
N SER A 298 -2.16 -16.41 -0.17
CA SER A 298 -2.65 -15.03 -0.36
C SER A 298 -2.37 -14.53 -1.77
N ASP A 299 -3.32 -13.79 -2.33
CA ASP A 299 -3.15 -13.01 -3.58
C ASP A 299 -2.38 -11.70 -3.34
N HIS A 300 -2.04 -11.38 -2.09
CA HIS A 300 -1.11 -10.32 -1.73
C HIS A 300 0.31 -10.84 -1.43
N ARG A 301 1.30 -9.97 -1.64
CA ARG A 301 2.58 -10.05 -0.91
C ARG A 301 2.46 -9.29 0.40
N ALA A 302 3.00 -9.85 1.46
CA ALA A 302 3.18 -9.14 2.72
C ALA A 302 4.24 -8.05 2.59
N ILE A 303 4.24 -7.09 3.51
CA ILE A 303 5.32 -6.12 3.68
C ILE A 303 5.95 -6.28 5.06
N CYS A 304 7.27 -6.20 5.12
CA CYS A 304 8.04 -6.15 6.35
C CYS A 304 8.90 -4.89 6.33
N ILE A 305 8.80 -4.10 7.38
CA ILE A 305 9.53 -2.83 7.52
C ILE A 305 10.38 -2.84 8.78
N ASP A 306 11.60 -2.34 8.62
CA ASP A 306 12.54 -2.10 9.71
C ASP A 306 12.72 -0.60 9.85
N LEU A 307 12.43 -0.07 11.04
CA LEU A 307 12.46 1.36 11.36
C LEU A 307 13.46 1.64 12.47
N SER A 308 14.08 2.83 12.41
CA SER A 308 14.83 3.43 13.52
C SER A 308 14.10 4.68 14.01
N LEU A 309 14.16 4.92 15.31
CA LEU A 309 13.72 6.16 15.93
C LEU A 309 14.64 7.31 15.50
N SER A 310 14.07 8.40 14.98
CA SER A 310 14.82 9.62 14.73
C SER A 310 15.28 10.23 16.05
N LYS A 311 16.51 10.76 16.12
CA LYS A 311 16.96 11.57 17.27
C LYS A 311 16.02 12.77 17.41
N LYS A 312 15.65 13.14 18.65
CA LYS A 312 14.89 14.38 18.89
C LYS A 312 15.72 15.52 18.30
N GLN A 313 15.11 16.32 17.43
CA GLN A 313 15.63 17.65 17.15
C GLN A 313 15.34 18.46 18.40
N ASN A 314 16.39 18.84 19.12
CA ASN A 314 16.29 19.80 20.22
C ASN A 314 15.95 21.17 19.64
#